data_AF-K5YEQ6-F1
#
_entry.id   AF-K5YEQ6-F1
#
_cell.length_a   1.000
_cell.length_b   1.000
_cell.length_c   1.000
_cell.angle_alpha   90.00
_cell.angle_beta   90.00
_cell.angle_gamma   90.00
#
_symmetry.space_group_name_H-M   'P 1'
#
loop_
_entity.id
_entity.type
_entity.pdbx_description
1 polymer ?
#
loop_
_entity_poly.entity_id
_entity_poly.type
_entity_poly.pdbx_seq_one_letter_code
_entity_poly.pdbx_strand_id
1 'polypeptide(L)'
;MKEDEDILSFFRTLDHMVERLDGLSRNYRPMLNGERFLSDRELSERLKISRRTLQEYRNEGKLPYIQLGGKVLYKESDIERMLQNGYKEAWQARQMP
;
A
#
# COMPACT_ATOMS: atom_id res chain seq x y z
N MET A 1 -10.01 -29.95 -37.33
CA MET A 1 -11.34 -29.34 -37.12
C MET A 1 -11.89 -29.56 -35.71
N LYS A 2 -11.93 -30.80 -35.18
CA LYS A 2 -12.34 -31.05 -33.78
C LYS A 2 -11.27 -30.64 -32.77
N GLU A 3 -10.00 -30.93 -33.09
CA GLU A 3 -8.83 -30.53 -32.30
C GLU A 3 -8.69 -28.99 -32.21
N ASP A 4 -8.99 -28.27 -33.29
CA ASP A 4 -8.97 -26.80 -33.31
C ASP A 4 -10.04 -26.20 -32.40
N GLU A 5 -11.22 -26.83 -32.34
CA GLU A 5 -12.33 -26.41 -31.50
C GLU A 5 -12.03 -26.64 -30.01
N ASP A 6 -11.42 -27.78 -29.68
CA ASP A 6 -10.97 -28.11 -28.33
C ASP A 6 -9.87 -27.14 -27.88
N ILE A 7 -8.89 -26.85 -28.75
CA ILE A 7 -7.83 -25.88 -28.47
C ILE A 7 -8.41 -24.47 -28.25
N LEU A 8 -9.37 -24.04 -29.07
CA LEU A 8 -10.04 -22.74 -28.90
C LEU A 8 -10.87 -22.67 -27.61
N SER A 9 -11.51 -23.78 -27.22
CA SER A 9 -12.25 -23.86 -25.96
C SER A 9 -11.33 -23.78 -24.74
N PHE A 10 -10.14 -24.37 -24.83
CA PHE A 10 -9.11 -24.33 -23.81
C PHE A 10 -8.58 -22.91 -23.63
N PHE A 11 -8.25 -22.22 -24.72
CA PHE A 11 -7.80 -20.82 -24.65
C PHE A 11 -8.86 -19.87 -24.08
N ARG A 12 -10.14 -20.02 -24.47
CA ARG A 12 -11.24 -19.25 -23.87
C ARG A 12 -11.39 -19.49 -22.37
N THR A 13 -11.18 -20.74 -21.94
CA THR A 13 -11.22 -21.09 -20.52
C THR A 13 -10.05 -20.47 -19.76
N LEU A 14 -8.86 -20.46 -20.37
CA LEU A 14 -7.69 -19.78 -19.83
C LEU A 14 -7.89 -18.27 -19.73
N ASP A 15 -8.42 -17.61 -20.77
CA ASP A 15 -8.70 -16.17 -20.74
C ASP A 15 -9.68 -15.82 -19.61
N HIS A 16 -10.76 -16.58 -19.45
CA HIS A 16 -11.68 -16.38 -18.34
C HIS A 16 -11.07 -16.66 -16.96
N MET A 17 -10.14 -17.61 -16.84
CA MET A 17 -9.39 -17.81 -15.60
C MET A 17 -8.46 -16.64 -15.32
N VAL A 18 -7.78 -16.09 -16.33
CA VAL A 18 -6.92 -14.91 -16.20
C VAL A 18 -7.73 -13.68 -15.80
N GLU A 19 -8.90 -13.44 -16.39
CA GLU A 19 -9.79 -12.34 -16.00
C GLU A 19 -10.28 -12.49 -14.55
N ARG A 20 -10.62 -13.71 -14.12
CA ARG A 20 -11.00 -13.98 -12.74
C ARG A 20 -9.83 -13.84 -11.78
N LEU A 21 -8.61 -14.23 -12.19
CA LEU A 21 -7.40 -14.02 -11.41
C LEU A 21 -7.01 -12.55 -11.34
N ASP A 22 -7.24 -11.75 -12.38
CA ASP A 22 -6.99 -10.30 -12.38
C ASP A 22 -8.04 -9.58 -11.51
N GLY A 23 -9.31 -10.01 -11.58
CA GLY A 23 -10.37 -9.55 -10.68
C GLY A 23 -10.16 -9.94 -9.22
N LEU A 24 -9.59 -11.13 -8.97
CA LEU A 24 -9.13 -11.54 -7.65
C LEU A 24 -7.90 -10.73 -7.24
N SER A 25 -6.87 -10.58 -8.07
CA SER A 25 -5.64 -9.80 -7.81
C SER A 25 -5.92 -8.33 -7.49
N ARG A 26 -6.87 -7.69 -8.18
CA ARG A 26 -7.34 -6.33 -7.84
C ARG A 26 -7.96 -6.23 -6.45
N ASN A 27 -8.52 -7.33 -5.93
CA ASN A 27 -9.06 -7.45 -4.57
C ASN A 27 -8.10 -8.16 -3.59
N TYR A 28 -7.06 -8.81 -4.10
CA TYR A 28 -6.13 -9.69 -3.41
C TYR A 28 -4.74 -9.14 -3.67
N ARG A 29 -4.44 -8.02 -3.02
CA ARG A 29 -3.05 -7.57 -2.86
C ARG A 29 -2.31 -8.73 -2.18
N PRO A 30 -1.32 -9.39 -2.82
CA PRO A 30 -0.52 -10.38 -2.13
C PRO A 30 0.22 -9.63 -1.03
N MET A 31 -0.35 -9.75 0.16
CA MET A 31 0.10 -9.10 1.35
C MET A 31 1.39 -9.81 1.74
N LEU A 32 2.51 -9.09 1.76
CA LEU A 32 3.64 -9.51 2.58
C LEU A 32 3.10 -9.65 4.00
N ASN A 33 2.72 -10.87 4.39
CA ASN A 33 2.16 -11.23 5.69
C ASN A 33 0.91 -10.46 6.17
N GLY A 34 0.02 -10.04 5.27
CA GLY A 34 -1.16 -9.24 5.67
C GLY A 34 -0.95 -7.72 5.58
N GLU A 35 0.26 -7.26 5.22
CA GLU A 35 0.67 -5.88 5.40
C GLU A 35 0.85 -5.15 4.06
N ARG A 36 0.27 -3.95 3.97
CA ARG A 36 0.40 -3.08 2.79
C ARG A 36 1.66 -2.23 2.92
N PHE A 37 2.46 -2.23 1.87
CA PHE A 37 3.58 -1.34 1.73
C PHE A 37 3.21 -0.20 0.77
N LEU A 38 3.53 1.02 1.16
CA LEU A 38 3.28 2.23 0.39
C LEU A 38 4.60 2.74 -0.16
N SER A 39 4.60 3.19 -1.40
CA SER A 39 5.71 3.96 -1.99
C SER A 39 5.68 5.42 -1.53
N ASP A 40 6.76 6.18 -1.77
CA ASP A 40 6.80 7.63 -1.51
C ASP A 40 5.62 8.38 -2.15
N ARG A 41 5.21 7.96 -3.35
CA ARG A 41 4.08 8.57 -4.06
C ARG A 41 2.78 8.33 -3.30
N GLU A 42 2.47 7.08 -3.00
CA GLU A 42 1.23 6.71 -2.32
C GLU A 42 1.14 7.29 -0.91
N LEU A 43 2.26 7.31 -0.17
CA LEU A 43 2.27 7.91 1.15
C LEU A 43 2.09 9.43 1.09
N SER A 44 2.68 10.10 0.09
CA SER A 44 2.55 11.55 -0.10
C SER A 44 1.10 11.95 -0.39
N GLU A 45 0.44 11.19 -1.26
CA GLU A 45 -0.98 11.38 -1.61
C GLU A 45 -1.88 11.17 -0.38
N ARG A 46 -1.59 10.16 0.44
CA ARG A 46 -2.39 9.82 1.63
C ARG A 46 -2.23 10.83 2.76
N LEU A 47 -0.99 11.22 3.07
CA LEU A 47 -0.69 12.19 4.12
C LEU A 47 -0.90 13.64 3.66
N LYS A 48 -1.15 13.86 2.37
CA LYS A 48 -1.28 15.19 1.74
C LYS A 48 -0.07 16.09 1.99
N ILE A 49 1.12 15.49 2.00
CA ILE A 49 2.40 16.20 2.17
C ILE A 49 3.26 16.04 0.94
N SER A 50 4.14 17.01 0.69
CA SER A 50 5.02 16.95 -0.47
C SER A 50 6.04 15.80 -0.33
N ARG A 51 6.53 15.28 -1.47
CA ARG A 51 7.63 14.31 -1.48
C ARG A 51 8.91 14.85 -0.85
N ARG A 52 9.09 16.17 -0.82
CA ARG A 52 10.21 16.82 -0.13
C ARG A 52 10.05 16.71 1.39
N THR A 53 8.86 16.96 1.90
CA THR A 53 8.52 16.80 3.32
C THR A 53 8.64 15.35 3.78
N LEU A 54 8.25 14.38 2.94
CA LEU A 54 8.48 12.95 3.24
C LEU A 54 9.98 12.62 3.38
N GLN A 55 10.82 13.16 2.51
CA GLN A 55 12.27 12.97 2.60
C GLN A 55 12.83 13.59 3.87
N GLU A 56 12.41 14.80 4.23
CA GLU A 56 12.80 15.47 5.48
C GLU A 56 12.39 14.60 6.70
N TYR A 57 11.15 14.12 6.74
CA TYR A 57 10.67 13.27 7.84
C TYR A 57 11.40 11.91 7.93
N ARG A 58 11.83 11.36 6.79
CA ARG A 58 12.67 10.17 6.78
C ARG A 58 14.08 10.47 7.31
N ASN A 59 14.67 11.59 6.88
CA ASN A 59 16.00 12.01 7.31
C ASN A 59 16.04 12.36 8.81
N GLU A 60 14.95 12.94 9.32
CA GLU A 60 14.76 13.25 10.74
C GLU A 60 14.41 12.01 11.59
N GLY A 61 14.23 10.83 10.97
CA GLY A 61 13.87 9.59 11.66
C GLY A 61 12.44 9.57 12.20
N LYS A 62 11.59 10.51 11.76
CA LYS A 62 10.18 10.60 12.19
C LYS A 62 9.29 9.57 11.50
N LEU A 63 9.62 9.17 10.27
CA LEU A 63 8.85 8.19 9.51
C LEU A 63 9.51 6.80 9.53
N PRO A 64 8.80 5.74 9.95
CA PRO A 64 9.29 4.36 9.82
C PRO A 64 9.28 3.95 8.35
N TYR A 65 10.43 3.46 7.85
CA TYR A 65 10.61 3.04 6.47
C TYR A 65 11.45 1.76 6.40
N ILE A 66 11.30 1.04 5.30
CA ILE A 66 12.16 -0.09 4.93
C ILE A 66 12.77 0.15 3.55
N GLN A 67 13.98 -0.35 3.34
CA GLN A 67 14.62 -0.35 2.03
C GLN A 67 14.57 -1.77 1.46
N LEU A 68 13.91 -1.91 0.31
CA LEU A 68 13.80 -3.18 -0.40
C LEU A 68 14.29 -2.98 -1.84
N GLY A 69 15.43 -3.61 -2.17
CA GLY A 69 16.02 -3.51 -3.52
C GLY A 69 16.31 -2.08 -3.97
N GLY A 70 16.76 -1.21 -3.06
CA GLY A 70 17.05 0.20 -3.34
C GLY A 70 15.83 1.12 -3.39
N LYS A 71 14.61 0.59 -3.22
CA LYS A 71 13.37 1.38 -3.11
C LYS A 71 13.00 1.57 -1.64
N VAL A 72 12.46 2.74 -1.33
CA VAL A 72 11.94 3.07 -0.01
C VAL A 72 10.46 2.69 0.02
N LEU A 73 10.09 1.88 1.00
CA LEU A 73 8.72 1.45 1.23
C LEU A 73 8.33 1.77 2.68
N TYR A 74 7.05 2.09 2.86
CA TYR A 74 6.48 2.43 4.15
C TYR A 74 5.43 1.40 4.51
N LYS A 75 5.55 0.82 5.69
CA LYS A 75 4.60 -0.16 6.18
C LYS A 75 3.35 0.56 6.68
N GLU A 76 2.19 0.29 6.08
CA GLU A 76 0.94 1.00 6.40
C GLU A 76 0.60 0.94 7.90
N SER A 77 0.79 -0.23 8.53
CA SER A 77 0.56 -0.40 9.97
C SER A 77 1.47 0.47 10.85
N ASP A 78 2.72 0.66 10.44
CA ASP A 78 3.68 1.47 11.21
C ASP A 78 3.38 2.95 11.05
N ILE A 79 2.96 3.38 9.86
CA ILE A 79 2.49 4.73 9.63
C ILE A 79 1.23 5.00 10.45
N GLU A 80 0.25 4.09 10.46
CA GLU A 80 -0.97 4.24 11.25
C GLU A 80 -0.67 4.33 12.75
N ARG A 81 0.16 3.43 13.28
CA ARG A 81 0.60 3.46 14.67
C ARG A 81 1.39 4.72 15.02
N MET A 82 2.26 5.17 14.13
CA MET A 82 2.98 6.44 14.31
C MET A 82 2.01 7.62 14.37
N LEU A 83 1.00 7.65 13.49
CA LEU A 83 -0.03 8.69 13.50
C LEU A 83 -0.86 8.63 14.78
N GLN A 84 -1.26 7.44 15.24
CA GLN A 84 -2.00 7.25 16.49
C GLN A 84 -1.18 7.69 17.71
N ASN A 85 0.09 7.29 17.79
CA ASN A 85 0.99 7.68 18.88
C ASN A 85 1.31 9.18 18.87
N GLY A 86 1.40 9.78 17.68
CA GLY A 86 1.63 11.21 17.48
C GLY A 86 0.36 12.04 17.54
N TYR A 87 -0.82 11.41 17.62
CA TYR A 87 -2.10 12.09 17.70
C TYR A 87 -2.23 12.73 19.09
N LYS A 88 -1.89 14.01 19.17
CA LYS A 88 -2.25 14.85 20.30
C LYS A 88 -3.62 15.44 20.00
N GLU A 89 -4.61 15.15 20.84
CA GLU A 89 -5.90 15.84 20.79
C GLU A 89 -5.62 17.35 20.81
N ALA A 90 -6.11 18.07 19.79
CA ALA A 90 -5.79 19.49 19.62
C ALA A 90 -6.38 20.38 20.72
N TRP A 91 -7.03 19.83 21.74
CA TRP A 91 -7.66 20.56 22.83
C TRP A 91 -7.65 19.74 24.13
N GLN A 92 -6.57 19.82 24.92
CA GLN A 92 -6.73 19.68 26.37
C GLN A 92 -7.49 20.92 26.86
N ALA A 93 -8.81 20.87 26.70
CA ALA A 93 -9.71 21.79 27.36
C ALA A 93 -9.60 21.60 28.88
N ARG A 94 -9.46 22.72 29.60
CA ARG A 94 -9.39 22.87 31.06
C ARG A 94 -8.16 22.31 31.76
N GLN A 95 -7.22 23.20 32.07
CA GLN A 95 -7.06 23.67 33.45
C GLN A 95 -6.15 24.91 33.43
N MET A 96 -6.76 26.08 33.60
CA MET A 96 -6.06 27.32 33.92
C MET A 96 -6.57 27.72 35.31
N PRO A 97 -5.71 27.84 36.33
CA PRO A 97 -6.09 28.36 37.65
C PRO A 97 -6.42 29.85 37.60
#